data_AF-A0A059ZYY5-F1
#
_entry.id   AF-A0A059ZYY5-F1
#
_cell.length_a   1.000
_cell.length_b   1.000
_cell.length_c   1.000
_cell.angle_alpha   90.00
_cell.angle_beta   90.00
_cell.angle_gamma   90.00
#
_symmetry.space_group_name_H-M   'P 1'
#
loop_
_entity.id
_entity.type
_entity.pdbx_description
1 polymer ?
#
loop_
_entity_poly.entity_id
_entity_poly.type
_entity_poly.pdbx_seq_one_letter_code
_entity_poly.pdbx_strand_id
1 'polypeptide(L)'
;MLRKALYLPAVVAKRHNPLISAFCHRLLLNGKRPMQVVVAAMRKLLHLAFGVLKSGKPFDPEYTLEHRHLQYYRPMTNMDS
;
A
#
# COMPACT_ATOMS: atom_id res chain seq x y z
N MET A 1 -8.32 -15.15 15.37
CA MET A 1 -9.09 -13.87 15.38
C MET A 1 -8.67 -12.95 14.24
N LEU A 2 -7.43 -12.45 14.19
CA LEU A 2 -7.00 -11.44 13.20
C LEU A 2 -7.08 -11.89 11.72
N ARG A 3 -6.77 -13.16 11.41
CA ARG A 3 -6.92 -13.68 10.03
C ARG A 3 -8.37 -13.73 9.55
N LYS A 4 -9.34 -13.98 10.43
CA LYS A 4 -10.76 -13.99 10.05
C LYS A 4 -11.26 -12.57 9.83
N ALA A 5 -10.89 -11.64 10.71
CA ALA A 5 -11.27 -10.23 10.60
C ALA A 5 -10.74 -9.56 9.32
N LEU A 6 -9.54 -9.91 8.87
CA LEU A 6 -8.91 -9.31 7.68
C LEU A 6 -9.24 -10.05 6.36
N TYR A 7 -9.94 -11.17 6.41
CA TYR A 7 -10.28 -11.92 5.20
C TYR A 7 -11.26 -11.14 4.31
N LEU A 8 -12.38 -10.68 4.88
CA LEU A 8 -13.37 -9.90 4.14
C LEU A 8 -12.80 -8.56 3.63
N PRO A 9 -12.06 -7.76 4.44
CA PRO A 9 -11.33 -6.60 3.95
C PRO A 9 -10.36 -6.92 2.81
N ALA A 10 -9.63 -8.04 2.86
CA ALA A 10 -8.72 -8.45 1.79
C ALA A 10 -9.45 -8.79 0.49
N VAL A 11 -10.59 -9.48 0.58
CA VAL A 11 -11.41 -9.82 -0.59
C VAL A 11 -12.04 -8.58 -1.21
N VAL A 12 -12.58 -7.67 -0.39
CA VAL A 12 -13.16 -6.39 -0.84
C VAL A 12 -12.08 -5.51 -1.46
N ALA A 13 -10.92 -5.37 -0.81
CA ALA A 13 -9.82 -4.57 -1.34
C ALA A 13 -9.25 -5.11 -2.65
N LYS A 14 -9.24 -6.44 -2.86
CA LYS A 14 -8.88 -7.02 -4.16
C LYS A 14 -9.80 -6.54 -5.29
N ARG A 15 -11.06 -6.20 -5.01
CA ARG A 15 -12.02 -5.70 -6.01
C ARG A 15 -11.98 -4.17 -6.15
N HIS A 16 -11.91 -3.45 -5.03
CA HIS A 16 -12.07 -1.99 -5.03
C HIS A 16 -10.75 -1.21 -5.00
N ASN A 17 -9.66 -1.81 -4.52
CA ASN A 17 -8.37 -1.13 -4.43
C ASN A 17 -7.46 -1.58 -5.60
N PRO A 18 -7.22 -0.72 -6.61
CA PRO A 18 -6.42 -1.09 -7.78
C PRO A 18 -4.99 -1.48 -7.41
N LEU A 19 -4.39 -0.91 -6.35
CA LEU A 19 -3.05 -1.29 -5.88
C LEU A 19 -3.02 -2.73 -5.36
N ILE A 20 -4.03 -3.12 -4.57
CA ILE A 20 -4.13 -4.47 -4.01
C ILE A 20 -4.50 -5.46 -5.12
N SER A 21 -5.39 -5.09 -6.03
CA SER A 21 -5.76 -5.92 -7.18
C SER A 21 -4.54 -6.23 -8.06
N ALA A 22 -3.78 -5.21 -8.46
CA ALA A 22 -2.57 -5.38 -9.26
C ALA A 22 -1.50 -6.21 -8.52
N PHE A 23 -1.34 -6.00 -7.21
CA PHE A 23 -0.44 -6.79 -6.37
C PHE A 23 -0.85 -8.27 -6.33
N CYS A 24 -2.14 -8.55 -6.10
CA CYS A 24 -2.66 -9.91 -6.10
C CYS A 24 -2.52 -10.58 -7.47
N HIS A 25 -2.80 -9.86 -8.55
CA HIS A 25 -2.68 -10.36 -9.90
C HIS A 25 -1.23 -10.75 -10.22
N ARG A 26 -0.26 -9.88 -9.91
CA ARG A 26 1.17 -10.18 -10.09
C ARG A 26 1.61 -11.43 -9.32
N LEU A 27 1.11 -11.63 -8.09
CA LEU A 27 1.42 -12.82 -7.31
C LEU A 27 0.83 -14.10 -7.92
N LEU A 28 -0.39 -14.03 -8.47
CA LEU A 28 -1.01 -15.15 -9.18
C LEU A 28 -0.22 -15.50 -10.45
N LEU A 29 0.18 -14.49 -11.23
CA LEU A 29 1.02 -14.69 -12.42
C LEU A 29 2.38 -15.33 -12.07
N ASN A 30 2.94 -15.00 -10.91
CA ASN A 30 4.16 -15.62 -10.38
C ASN A 30 3.94 -17.04 -9.82
N GLY A 31 2.81 -17.69 -10.12
CA GLY A 31 2.51 -19.07 -9.73
C GLY A 31 2.23 -19.26 -8.23
N LYS A 32 1.93 -18.19 -7.48
CA LYS A 32 1.63 -18.32 -6.04
C LYS A 32 0.22 -18.89 -5.85
N ARG A 33 0.10 -19.82 -4.90
CA ARG A 33 -1.19 -20.43 -4.52
C ARG A 33 -2.18 -19.35 -4.05
N PRO A 34 -3.48 -19.44 -4.39
CA PRO A 34 -4.48 -18.41 -4.05
C PRO A 34 -4.50 -18.02 -2.57
N MET A 35 -4.34 -18.98 -1.65
CA MET A 35 -4.28 -18.69 -0.22
C MET A 35 -3.06 -17.85 0.18
N GLN A 36 -1.91 -18.04 -0.47
CA GLN A 36 -0.71 -17.22 -0.23
C GLN A 36 -0.93 -15.78 -0.71
N VAL A 37 -1.69 -15.61 -1.80
CA VAL A 37 -2.05 -14.29 -2.31
C VAL A 37 -2.96 -13.55 -1.34
N VAL A 38 -3.94 -14.24 -0.76
CA VAL A 38 -4.83 -13.65 0.26
C VAL A 38 -4.04 -13.23 1.49
N VAL A 39 -3.15 -14.07 2.01
CA VAL A 39 -2.31 -13.71 3.16
C VAL A 39 -1.40 -12.51 2.86
N ALA A 40 -0.81 -12.46 1.66
CA ALA A 40 0.00 -11.33 1.22
C ALA A 40 -0.84 -10.03 1.12
N ALA A 41 -2.07 -10.12 0.62
CA ALA A 41 -2.99 -9.00 0.54
C ALA A 41 -3.38 -8.48 1.93
N MET A 42 -3.68 -9.38 2.87
CA MET A 42 -3.99 -9.02 4.27
C MET A 42 -2.83 -8.26 4.90
N ARG A 43 -1.58 -8.72 4.70
CA ARG A 43 -0.40 -8.02 5.20
C ARG A 43 -0.27 -6.65 4.58
N LYS A 44 -0.44 -6.52 3.26
CA LYS A 44 -0.38 -5.23 2.56
C LYS A 44 -1.45 -4.25 3.06
N LEU A 45 -2.67 -4.72 3.28
CA LEU A 45 -3.76 -3.92 3.85
C LEU A 45 -3.47 -3.42 5.25
N LEU A 46 -2.92 -4.28 6.12
CA LEU A 46 -2.56 -3.87 7.47
C LEU A 46 -1.56 -2.71 7.46
N HIS A 47 -0.59 -2.74 6.55
CA HIS A 47 0.39 -1.66 6.41
C HIS A 47 -0.25 -0.37 5.86
N LEU A 48 -1.19 -0.49 4.92
CA LEU A 48 -1.93 0.67 4.41
C LEU A 48 -2.79 1.31 5.50
N ALA A 49 -3.58 0.51 6.22
CA ALA A 49 -4.41 1.00 7.32
C ALA A 49 -3.57 1.65 8.43
N PHE A 50 -2.44 1.03 8.78
CA PHE A 50 -1.51 1.60 9.76
C PHE A 50 -0.85 2.89 9.26
N GLY A 51 -0.50 2.97 7.97
CA GLY A 51 0.04 4.19 7.35
C GLY A 51 -0.94 5.35 7.38
N VAL A 52 -2.21 5.10 7.04
CA VAL A 52 -3.31 6.08 7.12
C VAL A 52 -3.52 6.53 8.56
N LEU A 53 -3.64 5.59 9.49
CA LEU A 53 -3.87 5.88 10.90
C LEU A 53 -2.71 6.67 11.53
N LYS A 54 -1.46 6.33 11.20
CA LYS A 54 -0.27 7.01 11.71
C LYS A 54 -0.06 8.39 11.08
N SER A 55 -0.33 8.53 9.78
CA SER A 55 -0.13 9.79 9.07
C SER A 55 -1.27 10.78 9.29
N GLY A 56 -2.46 10.32 9.69
CA GLY A 56 -3.67 11.14 9.75
C GLY A 56 -4.16 11.64 8.38
N LYS A 57 -3.49 11.20 7.29
CA LYS A 57 -3.83 11.59 5.91
C LYS A 57 -4.71 10.50 5.29
N PRO A 58 -5.76 10.86 4.53
CA PRO A 58 -6.57 9.89 3.82
C PRO A 58 -5.72 9.05 2.87
N PHE A 59 -6.18 7.84 2.57
CA PHE A 59 -5.48 6.94 1.66
C PHE A 59 -5.34 7.58 0.28
N ASP A 60 -4.10 7.80 -0.12
CA ASP A 60 -3.73 8.30 -1.45
C ASP A 60 -3.02 7.18 -2.23
N PRO A 61 -3.60 6.69 -3.35
CA PRO A 61 -2.97 5.69 -4.21
C PRO A 61 -1.59 6.11 -4.75
N GLU A 62 -1.31 7.41 -4.86
CA GLU A 62 -0.08 7.98 -5.41
C GLU A 62 0.93 8.43 -4.35
N TYR A 63 0.66 8.19 -3.06
CA TYR A 63 1.51 8.62 -1.93
C TYR A 63 3.00 8.24 -2.06
N THR A 64 3.32 7.18 -2.80
CA THR A 64 4.71 6.72 -3.04
C THR A 64 5.47 7.61 -4.02
N LEU A 65 4.80 8.39 -4.87
CA LEU A 65 5.42 9.33 -5.81
C LEU A 65 5.86 10.61 -5.09
N GLU A 66 5.02 11.12 -4.17
CA GLU A 66 5.28 12.33 -3.39
C GLU A 66 6.52 12.20 -2.47
N HIS A 67 6.70 11.05 -1.80
CA HIS A 67 7.87 10.82 -0.94
C HIS A 67 9.19 10.72 -1.72
N ARG A 68 9.11 10.37 -3.00
CA ARG A 68 10.29 10.31 -3.87
C ARG A 68 10.64 11.70 -4.42
N HIS A 69 9.66 12.60 -4.55
CA HIS A 69 9.84 13.99 -4.98
C HIS A 69 10.33 14.92 -3.84
N LEU A 70 9.92 14.68 -2.58
CA LEU A 70 10.37 15.48 -1.44
C LEU A 70 11.82 15.20 -0.99
N GLN A 71 12.44 14.14 -1.49
CA GLN A 71 13.88 13.91 -1.31
C GLN A 71 14.75 14.72 -2.29
N TYR A 72 14.15 15.31 -3.33
CA TYR A 72 14.82 16.18 -4.31
C TYR A 72 14.69 17.68 -4.02
N TYR A 73 13.67 18.12 -3.27
CA TYR A 73 13.56 19.51 -2.85
C TYR A 73 14.22 19.73 -1.47
N ARG A 74 15.56 19.75 -1.45
CA ARG A 74 16.30 20.45 -0.39
C ARG A 74 16.06 21.95 -0.65
N PRO A 75 15.51 22.73 0.30
CA PRO A 75 15.50 24.18 0.13
C PRO A 75 16.97 24.61 0.06
N MET A 76 17.37 25.15 -1.10
CA MET A 76 18.68 25.76 -1.29
C MET A 76 18.67 27.08 -0.52
N THR A 77 18.83 26.99 0.80
CA THR A 77 19.02 28.15 1.66
C THR A 77 20.41 28.71 1.39
N ASN A 78 20.44 29.85 0.71
CA ASN A 78 21.42 30.93 0.85
C ASN A 78 22.91 30.55 0.83
N MET A 79 23.49 30.48 -0.36
CA MET A 79 24.86 30.87 -0.74
C MET A 79 24.74 31.03 -2.27
N ASP A 80 24.78 32.22 -2.88
CA ASP A 80 25.87 33.19 -2.87
C ASP A 80 25.38 34.62 -3.20
N SER A 81 25.96 35.59 -2.47
CA SER A 81 26.24 37.02 -2.81
C SER A 81 25.10 38.00 -3.14
#